data_AF-A0A2E0G7L9-F1
#
_entry.id   AF-A0A2E0G7L9-F1
#
_cell.length_a   1.000
_cell.length_b   1.000
_cell.length_c   1.000
_cell.angle_alpha   90.00
_cell.angle_beta   90.00
_cell.angle_gamma   90.00
#
_symmetry.space_group_name_H-M   'P 1'
#
loop_
_entity.id
_entity.type
_entity.pdbx_description
1 polymer ?
#
loop_
_entity_poly.entity_id
_entity_poly.type
_entity_poly.pdbx_seq_one_letter_code
_entity_poly.pdbx_strand_id
1 'polypeptide(L)'
;MESVADVQKLTYLRAMKKSGARNMVCNIGLWKYSRHPNYFSEWMVWNALVIASIPSWLNLYPNISVLIFTLVGVGLLLTSRIMYITLVTYTGAIPSEYYSVQKRPAYKDYQQTTNMFFPGPTKN
;
A
#
# COMPACT_ATOMS: atom_id res chain seq x y z
N MET A 1 9.07 -4.02 4.72
CA MET A 1 7.84 -4.84 4.75
C MET A 1 7.32 -5.15 3.36
N GLU A 2 7.46 -4.23 2.39
CA GLU A 2 7.09 -4.45 0.98
C GLU A 2 7.71 -5.73 0.40
N SER A 3 9.05 -5.86 0.44
CA SER A 3 9.75 -7.03 -0.11
C SER A 3 9.32 -8.34 0.56
N VAL A 4 8.97 -8.30 1.85
CA VAL A 4 8.45 -9.48 2.56
C VAL A 4 7.08 -9.86 2.02
N ALA A 5 6.18 -8.90 1.81
CA ALA A 5 4.87 -9.15 1.21
C ALA A 5 4.99 -9.71 -0.21
N ASP A 6 5.89 -9.17 -1.03
CA ASP A 6 6.09 -9.65 -2.40
C ASP A 6 6.68 -11.07 -2.44
N VAL A 7 7.68 -11.35 -1.59
CA VAL A 7 8.25 -12.69 -1.45
C VAL A 7 7.20 -13.69 -0.96
N GLN A 8 6.35 -13.32 0.01
CA GLN A 8 5.24 -14.17 0.48
C GLN A 8 4.30 -14.53 -0.68
N LYS A 9 3.86 -13.53 -1.46
CA LYS A 9 2.95 -13.74 -2.60
C LYS A 9 3.59 -14.59 -3.68
N LEU A 10 4.84 -14.31 -4.05
CA LEU A 10 5.57 -15.05 -5.08
C LEU A 10 5.77 -16.52 -4.67
N THR A 11 6.17 -16.75 -3.42
CA THR A 11 6.37 -18.09 -2.86
C THR A 11 5.06 -18.88 -2.86
N TYR A 12 3.96 -18.26 -2.41
CA TYR A 12 2.63 -18.86 -2.44
C TYR A 12 2.20 -19.24 -3.86
N LEU A 13 2.30 -18.31 -4.82
CA LEU A 13 1.89 -18.56 -6.20
C LEU A 13 2.74 -19.64 -6.88
N ARG A 14 4.04 -19.71 -6.59
CA ARG A 14 4.92 -20.79 -7.08
C ARG A 14 4.50 -22.15 -6.52
N ALA A 15 4.18 -22.21 -5.22
CA ALA A 15 3.70 -23.45 -4.59
C ALA A 15 2.36 -23.92 -5.18
N MET A 16 1.39 -23.01 -5.36
CA MET A 16 0.09 -23.32 -5.98
C MET A 16 0.24 -23.78 -7.43
N LYS A 17 1.11 -23.13 -8.20
CA LYS A 17 1.41 -23.56 -9.58
C LYS A 17 2.01 -24.97 -9.60
N LYS A 18 2.92 -25.29 -8.67
CA LYS A 18 3.53 -26.63 -8.55
C LYS A 18 2.52 -27.71 -8.16
N SER A 19 1.53 -27.39 -7.34
CA SER A 19 0.46 -28.34 -6.95
C SER A 19 -0.66 -28.47 -8.00
N GLY A 20 -0.59 -27.74 -9.11
CA GLY A 20 -1.63 -27.72 -10.13
C GLY A 20 -2.84 -26.85 -9.78
N ALA A 21 -2.86 -26.22 -8.60
CA ALA A 21 -3.93 -25.32 -8.17
C ALA A 21 -3.83 -23.98 -8.94
N ARG A 22 -4.82 -23.70 -9.79
CA ARG A 22 -4.91 -22.46 -10.58
C ARG A 22 -5.82 -21.45 -9.89
N ASN A 23 -5.60 -20.17 -10.19
CA ASN A 23 -6.46 -19.06 -9.76
C ASN A 23 -6.63 -18.91 -8.23
N MET A 24 -5.65 -19.38 -7.46
CA MET A 24 -5.65 -19.28 -6.00
C MET A 24 -5.38 -17.85 -5.50
N VAL A 25 -5.95 -17.52 -4.35
CA VAL A 25 -5.82 -16.23 -3.66
C VAL A 25 -4.80 -16.35 -2.53
N CYS A 26 -3.80 -15.48 -2.53
CA CYS A 26 -2.82 -15.43 -1.44
C CYS A 26 -3.46 -14.77 -0.21
N ASN A 27 -3.78 -15.57 0.81
CA ASN A 27 -4.34 -15.12 2.09
C ASN A 27 -3.49 -15.64 3.27
N ILE A 28 -2.17 -15.47 3.17
CA ILE A 28 -1.20 -15.90 4.20
C ILE A 28 -0.29 -14.73 4.60
N GLY A 29 0.30 -14.82 5.80
CA GLY A 29 1.25 -13.81 6.27
C GLY A 29 0.64 -12.41 6.32
N LEU A 30 1.33 -11.43 5.72
CA LEU A 30 0.86 -10.04 5.68
C LEU A 30 -0.44 -9.88 4.87
N TRP A 31 -0.66 -10.74 3.88
CA TRP A 31 -1.86 -10.73 3.05
C TRP A 31 -3.11 -11.11 3.84
N LYS A 32 -2.98 -11.76 5.01
CA LYS A 32 -4.14 -12.01 5.88
C LYS A 32 -4.74 -10.72 6.46
N TYR A 33 -3.92 -9.69 6.66
CA TYR A 33 -4.31 -8.47 7.38
C TYR A 33 -4.62 -7.28 6.45
N SER A 34 -4.08 -7.31 5.24
CA SER A 34 -4.35 -6.34 4.19
C SER A 34 -4.27 -7.03 2.83
N ARG A 35 -5.15 -6.67 1.90
CA ARG A 35 -5.13 -7.19 0.53
C ARG A 35 -4.02 -6.56 -0.30
N HIS A 36 -3.45 -5.45 0.14
CA HIS A 36 -2.33 -4.75 -0.50
C HIS A 36 -1.27 -4.31 0.55
N PRO A 37 -0.65 -5.26 1.28
CA PRO A 37 0.29 -4.93 2.35
C PRO A 37 1.61 -4.35 1.80
N ASN A 38 1.95 -4.66 0.54
CA ASN A 38 3.08 -4.06 -0.16
C ASN A 38 2.82 -2.57 -0.45
N TYR A 39 1.65 -2.20 -0.96
CA TYR A 39 1.30 -0.80 -1.20
C TYR A 39 1.23 0.01 0.10
N PHE A 40 0.70 -0.58 1.17
CA PHE A 40 0.73 0.09 2.48
C PHE A 40 2.17 0.33 2.95
N SER A 41 3.05 -0.67 2.79
CA SER A 41 4.47 -0.54 3.17
C SER A 41 5.17 0.56 2.36
N GLU A 42 4.92 0.62 1.06
CA GLU A 42 5.45 1.65 0.18
C GLU A 42 4.96 3.04 0.60
N TRP A 43 3.66 3.20 0.88
CA TRP A 43 3.12 4.45 1.42
C TRP A 43 3.80 4.84 2.74
N MET A 44 4.11 3.89 3.62
CA MET A 44 4.84 4.17 4.86
C MET A 44 6.28 4.64 4.64
N VAL A 45 6.96 4.19 3.58
CA VAL A 45 8.29 4.73 3.21
C VAL A 45 8.18 6.21 2.87
N TRP A 46 7.20 6.61 2.06
CA TRP A 46 6.99 8.03 1.73
C TRP A 46 6.63 8.89 2.94
N ASN A 47 5.80 8.36 3.86
CA ASN A 47 5.50 9.06 5.10
C ASN A 47 6.74 9.20 6.00
N ALA A 48 7.59 8.17 6.07
CA ALA A 48 8.85 8.24 6.81
C ALA A 48 9.78 9.30 6.23
N LEU A 49 9.87 9.42 4.90
CA LEU A 49 10.65 10.48 4.24
C LEU A 49 10.08 11.88 4.53
N VAL A 50 8.75 12.04 4.49
CA VAL A 50 8.09 13.29 4.87
C VAL A 50 8.43 13.67 6.31
N ILE A 51 8.31 12.73 7.26
CA ILE A 51 8.64 12.97 8.67
C ILE A 51 10.12 13.30 8.84
N ALA A 52 11.02 12.55 8.19
CA ALA A 52 12.46 12.78 8.24
C ALA A 52 12.86 14.15 7.68
N SER A 53 12.07 14.74 6.79
CA SER A 53 12.31 16.07 6.23
C SER A 53 11.93 17.23 7.17
N ILE A 54 11.11 16.99 8.21
CA ILE A 54 10.58 18.03 9.10
C ILE A 54 11.68 18.90 9.73
N PRO A 55 12.77 18.36 10.31
CA PRO A 55 13.82 19.19 10.90
C PRO A 55 14.47 20.13 9.88
N SER A 56 14.70 19.65 8.65
CA SER A 56 15.25 20.47 7.57
C SER A 56 14.28 21.58 7.17
N TRP A 57 12.99 21.25 7.01
CA TRP A 57 11.95 22.24 6.71
C TRP A 57 11.84 23.33 7.79
N LEU A 58 11.84 22.96 9.07
CA LEU A 58 11.82 23.91 10.19
C LEU A 58 13.06 24.83 10.20
N ASN A 59 14.24 24.30 9.89
CA ASN A 59 15.47 25.08 9.80
C ASN A 59 15.46 26.10 8.65
N LEU A 60 14.58 25.96 7.65
CA LEU A 60 14.43 26.95 6.59
C LEU A 60 13.67 28.19 7.05
N TYR A 61 12.85 28.10 8.09
CA TYR A 61 11.97 29.19 8.55
C TYR A 61 12.64 30.58 8.65
N PRO A 62 13.83 30.76 9.26
CA PRO A 62 14.46 32.08 9.35
C PRO A 62 15.02 32.61 8.01
N ASN A 63 15.18 31.75 7.00
CA ASN A 63 15.89 32.05 5.76
C ASN A 63 14.97 32.20 4.53
N ILE A 64 13.67 31.92 4.67
CA ILE A 64 12.70 31.96 3.56
C ILE A 64 11.44 32.74 3.95
N SER A 65 10.68 33.20 2.95
CA SER A 65 9.40 33.86 3.21
C SER A 65 8.37 32.87 3.78
N VAL A 66 7.45 33.37 4.60
CA VAL A 66 6.35 32.58 5.19
C VAL A 66 5.52 31.87 4.12
N LEU A 67 5.35 32.50 2.95
CA LEU A 67 4.65 31.90 1.81
C LEU A 67 5.38 30.63 1.32
N ILE A 68 6.69 30.72 1.06
CA ILE A 68 7.47 29.58 0.57
C ILE A 68 7.52 28.48 1.64
N PHE A 69 7.74 28.85 2.90
CA PHE A 69 7.73 27.90 4.02
C PHE A 69 6.42 27.10 4.08
N THR A 70 5.28 27.81 3.95
CA THR A 70 3.95 27.19 3.96
C THR A 70 3.74 26.29 2.75
N LEU A 71 4.13 26.74 1.55
CA LEU A 71 4.00 25.94 0.33
C LEU A 71 4.82 24.64 0.39
N VAL A 72 6.02 24.67 0.96
CA VAL A 72 6.83 23.46 1.18
C VAL A 72 6.12 22.50 2.15
N GLY A 73 5.61 23.01 3.27
CA GLY A 73 4.85 22.19 4.24
C GLY A 73 3.61 21.55 3.62
N VAL A 74 2.84 22.32 2.84
CA VAL A 74 1.68 21.80 2.09
C VAL A 74 2.13 20.75 1.07
N GLY A 75 3.23 21.00 0.34
CA GLY A 75 3.82 20.04 -0.59
C GLY A 75 4.17 18.70 0.06
N LEU A 76 4.78 18.73 1.24
CA LEU A 76 5.09 17.52 2.01
C LEU A 76 3.83 16.71 2.38
N LEU A 77 2.76 17.38 2.81
CA LEU A 77 1.48 16.72 3.09
C LEU A 77 0.83 16.16 1.81
N LEU A 78 0.90 16.91 0.72
CA LEU A 78 0.38 16.49 -0.58
C LEU A 78 1.13 15.27 -1.12
N THR A 79 2.44 15.13 -0.86
CA THR A 79 3.20 13.93 -1.23
C THR A 79 2.58 12.66 -0.64
N SER A 80 2.29 12.65 0.66
CA SER A 80 1.64 11.49 1.30
C SER A 80 0.24 11.23 0.72
N ARG A 81 -0.55 12.30 0.51
CA ARG A 81 -1.91 12.19 -0.04
C ARG A 81 -1.94 11.68 -1.48
N ILE A 82 -1.10 12.23 -2.36
CA ILE A 82 -1.01 11.83 -3.77
C ILE A 82 -0.52 10.39 -3.86
N MET A 83 0.47 10.00 -3.05
CA MET A 83 0.97 8.63 -3.03
C MET A 83 -0.14 7.63 -2.65
N TYR A 84 -0.93 7.94 -1.62
CA TYR A 84 -2.10 7.15 -1.25
C TYR A 84 -3.11 7.03 -2.40
N ILE A 85 -3.49 8.16 -3.02
CA ILE A 85 -4.48 8.17 -4.11
C ILE A 85 -4.00 7.34 -5.30
N THR A 86 -2.71 7.42 -5.65
CA THR A 86 -2.11 6.62 -6.72
C THR A 86 -2.13 5.12 -6.39
N LEU A 87 -1.68 4.74 -5.19
CA LEU A 87 -1.59 3.35 -4.73
C LEU A 87 -2.94 2.69 -4.44
N VAL A 88 -4.00 3.46 -4.22
CA VAL A 88 -5.34 2.92 -3.96
C VAL A 88 -6.24 3.02 -5.17
N THR A 89 -6.27 4.19 -5.83
CA THR A 89 -7.33 4.55 -6.77
C THR A 89 -6.90 4.48 -8.22
N TYR A 90 -5.82 5.16 -8.62
CA TYR A 90 -5.47 5.30 -10.04
C TYR A 90 -4.86 4.04 -10.64
N THR A 91 -3.72 3.61 -10.12
CA THR A 91 -2.93 2.51 -10.71
C THR A 91 -2.77 1.33 -9.75
N GLY A 92 -3.20 1.48 -8.50
CA GLY A 92 -2.94 0.50 -7.46
C GLY A 92 -4.13 -0.43 -7.17
N ALA A 93 -4.64 -0.40 -5.93
CA ALA A 93 -5.50 -1.45 -5.39
C ALA A 93 -6.79 -1.68 -6.19
N ILE A 94 -7.60 -0.63 -6.41
CA ILE A 94 -8.92 -0.76 -7.06
C ILE A 94 -8.81 -1.38 -8.47
N PRO A 95 -7.97 -0.88 -9.39
CA PRO A 95 -7.77 -1.53 -10.69
C PRO A 95 -7.26 -2.97 -10.59
N SER A 96 -6.35 -3.26 -9.66
CA SER A 96 -5.79 -4.60 -9.46
C SER A 96 -6.83 -5.61 -8.98
N GLU A 97 -7.71 -5.19 -8.07
CA GLU A 97 -8.80 -6.01 -7.55
C GLU A 97 -9.87 -6.27 -8.61
N TYR A 98 -10.17 -5.28 -9.46
CA TYR A 98 -11.13 -5.44 -10.57
C TYR A 98 -10.81 -6.64 -11.46
N TYR A 99 -9.55 -6.80 -11.86
CA TYR A 99 -9.11 -7.96 -12.63
C TYR A 99 -8.94 -9.23 -11.80
N SER A 100 -8.64 -9.10 -10.50
CA SER A 100 -8.46 -10.25 -9.61
C SER A 100 -9.76 -11.01 -9.40
N VAL A 101 -10.89 -10.31 -9.23
CA VAL A 101 -12.22 -10.93 -9.10
C VAL A 101 -12.61 -11.71 -10.36
N GLN A 102 -12.30 -11.19 -11.54
CA GLN A 102 -12.59 -11.86 -12.81
C GLN A 102 -11.79 -13.16 -13.00
N LYS A 103 -10.53 -13.19 -12.52
CA LYS A 103 -9.63 -14.33 -12.68
C LYS A 103 -9.76 -15.35 -11.55
N ARG A 104 -10.16 -14.93 -10.35
CA ARG A 104 -10.15 -15.72 -9.12
C ARG A 104 -11.49 -15.59 -8.40
N PRO A 105 -12.43 -16.54 -8.57
CA PRO A 105 -13.76 -16.45 -7.96
C PRO A 105 -13.73 -16.26 -6.43
N ALA A 106 -12.83 -16.95 -5.73
CA ALA A 106 -12.63 -16.84 -4.28
C ALA A 106 -12.09 -15.47 -3.81
N TYR A 107 -11.71 -14.58 -4.74
CA TYR A 107 -11.25 -13.24 -4.38
C TYR A 107 -12.38 -12.37 -3.83
N LYS A 108 -13.63 -12.66 -4.20
CA LYS A 108 -14.81 -11.94 -3.67
C LYS A 108 -14.95 -12.14 -2.15
N ASP A 109 -14.77 -13.38 -1.68
CA ASP A 109 -14.81 -13.70 -0.25
C ASP A 109 -13.64 -13.05 0.51
N TYR A 110 -12.47 -13.00 -0.14
CA TYR A 110 -11.30 -12.30 0.38
C TYR A 110 -11.52 -10.79 0.51
N GLN A 111 -12.25 -10.16 -0.43
CA GLN A 111 -12.63 -8.74 -0.32
C GLN A 111 -13.56 -8.44 0.86
N GLN A 112 -14.39 -9.41 1.27
CA GLN A 112 -15.30 -9.27 2.40
C GLN A 112 -14.58 -9.42 3.74
N THR A 113 -13.61 -10.35 3.81
CA THR A 113 -12.98 -10.78 5.07
C THR A 113 -11.67 -10.06 5.39
N THR A 114 -10.96 -9.47 4.41
CA THR A 114 -9.66 -8.82 4.65
C THR A 114 -9.72 -7.34 4.27
N ASN A 115 -9.07 -6.44 5.00
CA ASN A 115 -9.02 -5.02 4.67
C ASN A 115 -8.26 -4.73 3.36
N MET A 116 -8.66 -3.72 2.59
CA MET A 116 -8.00 -3.42 1.30
C MET A 116 -6.55 -2.94 1.46
N PHE A 117 -6.35 -1.90 2.27
CA PHE A 117 -5.08 -1.15 2.32
C PHE A 117 -4.48 -1.13 3.72
N PHE A 118 -5.19 -0.54 4.69
CA PHE A 118 -4.75 -0.48 6.08
C PHE A 118 -4.79 -1.88 6.73
N PRO A 119 -3.66 -2.38 7.26
CA PRO A 119 -3.63 -3.65 7.98
C PRO A 119 -4.58 -3.64 9.17
N GLY A 120 -5.34 -4.72 9.34
CA GLY A 120 -6.23 -4.89 10.49
C GLY A 120 -6.72 -6.33 10.64
N PRO A 121 -7.53 -6.60 11.68
CA PRO A 121 -8.10 -7.93 11.88
C PRO A 121 -8.99 -8.33 10.71
N THR A 122 -9.07 -9.64 10.47
CA THR A 122 -10.01 -10.21 9.49
C THR A 122 -11.45 -10.01 9.98
N LYS A 123 -12.33 -9.64 9.07
CA LYS A 123 -13.76 -9.49 9.29
C LYS A 123 -14.43 -10.85 9.19
N ASN A 124 -15.40 -11.10 10.08
CA ASN A 124 -16.24 -12.30 10.09
C ASN A 124 -17.50 -12.06 9.26
#